data_AF-A0A2T0T5C1-F1
#
_entry.id   AF-A0A2T0T5C1-F1
#
_cell.length_a   1.000
_cell.length_b   1.000
_cell.length_c   1.000
_cell.angle_alpha   90.00
_cell.angle_beta   90.00
_cell.angle_gamma   90.00
#
_symmetry.space_group_name_H-M   'P 1'
#
loop_
_entity.id
_entity.type
_entity.pdbx_description
1 polymer ?
#
loop_
_entity_poly.entity_id
_entity_poly.type
_entity_poly.pdbx_seq_one_letter_code
_entity_poly.pdbx_strand_id
1 'polypeptide(L)'
;MDISEKDLEDMIFEAAQTVEGQSALRDRGFPIIGKVLRQVTLSDYGRADLLSISCNRLNINGTRGDRYVTIRIYELKKGEIGLSTLGQVDRYKTAVRHFANSIPELKGVHVDIYVVLVGSSIEKGSDFLYSVNSRSDLYLCEYSFGIDGLRFTTYGEGWDFWHKKNAAHPTIKLTTSFYRDMVRLSKWGNESDMFQLDSE
;
A
#
# COMPACT_ATOMS: atom_id res chain seq x y z
N MET A 1 24.18 8.95 14.01
CA MET A 1 24.51 7.59 13.55
C MET A 1 23.83 7.42 12.21
N ASP A 2 24.56 6.97 11.20
CA ASP A 2 24.01 6.73 9.87
C ASP A 2 23.71 5.25 9.72
N ILE A 3 22.48 4.90 9.36
CA ILE A 3 22.00 3.51 9.25
C ILE A 3 22.05 3.10 7.79
N SER A 4 22.64 1.94 7.50
CA SER A 4 22.60 1.40 6.14
C SER A 4 21.23 0.77 5.83
N GLU A 5 20.90 0.61 4.55
CA GLU A 5 19.69 -0.12 4.14
C GLU A 5 19.67 -1.54 4.70
N LYS A 6 20.84 -2.18 4.74
CA LYS A 6 21.02 -3.51 5.33
C LYS A 6 20.71 -3.51 6.83
N ASP A 7 21.23 -2.53 7.58
CA ASP A 7 20.95 -2.44 9.02
C ASP A 7 19.45 -2.21 9.28
N LEU A 8 18.82 -1.34 8.47
CA LEU A 8 17.37 -1.09 8.54
C LEU A 8 16.58 -2.38 8.29
N GLU A 9 16.95 -3.11 7.25
CA GLU A 9 16.36 -4.40 6.91
C GLU A 9 16.58 -5.45 8.00
N ASP A 10 17.80 -5.58 8.52
CA ASP A 10 18.18 -6.49 9.60
C ASP A 10 17.32 -6.22 10.85
N MET A 11 17.25 -4.96 11.30
CA MET A 11 16.45 -4.55 12.46
C MET A 11 14.96 -4.88 12.32
N ILE A 12 14.37 -4.59 11.16
CA ILE A 12 12.95 -4.88 10.91
C ILE A 12 12.73 -6.38 10.83
N PHE A 13 13.55 -7.10 10.07
CA PHE A 13 13.36 -8.53 9.84
C PHE A 13 13.52 -9.34 11.12
N GLU A 14 14.56 -9.07 11.92
CA GLU A 14 14.80 -9.77 13.19
C GLU A 14 13.66 -9.56 14.18
N ALA A 15 13.21 -8.32 14.36
CA ALA A 15 12.07 -8.01 15.21
C ALA A 15 10.77 -8.66 14.69
N ALA A 16 10.60 -8.77 13.38
CA ALA A 16 9.40 -9.34 12.78
C ALA A 16 9.23 -10.86 12.95
N GLN A 17 10.26 -11.57 13.45
CA GLN A 17 10.20 -13.03 13.58
C GLN A 17 9.30 -13.52 14.73
N THR A 18 8.94 -12.64 15.68
CA THR A 18 8.06 -12.98 16.81
C THR A 18 6.80 -12.13 16.81
N VAL A 19 5.74 -12.62 17.48
CA VAL A 19 4.47 -11.88 17.59
C VAL A 19 4.67 -10.59 18.38
N GLU A 20 5.45 -10.65 19.46
CA GLU A 20 5.79 -9.53 20.32
C GLU A 20 6.60 -8.49 19.56
N GLY A 21 7.59 -8.91 18.76
CA GLY A 21 8.41 -8.01 17.96
C GLY A 21 7.63 -7.37 16.81
N GLN A 22 6.72 -8.11 16.16
CA GLN A 22 5.76 -7.52 15.23
C GLN A 22 4.84 -6.50 15.92
N SER A 23 4.41 -6.76 17.16
CA SER A 23 3.66 -5.77 17.95
C SER A 23 4.48 -4.52 18.21
N ALA A 24 5.72 -4.68 18.69
CA ALA A 24 6.61 -3.56 18.96
C ALA A 24 6.91 -2.71 17.71
N LEU A 25 7.06 -3.34 16.54
CA LEU A 25 7.20 -2.65 15.27
C LEU A 25 5.95 -1.83 14.91
N ARG A 26 4.75 -2.40 15.09
CA ARG A 26 3.48 -1.68 14.88
C ARG A 26 3.30 -0.54 15.85
N ASP A 27 3.63 -0.74 17.13
CA ASP A 27 3.58 0.31 18.15
C ASP A 27 4.57 1.46 17.85
N ARG A 28 5.66 1.14 17.14
CA ARG A 28 6.63 2.11 16.60
C ARG A 28 6.23 2.68 15.24
N GLY A 29 5.05 2.34 14.73
CA GLY A 29 4.46 2.89 13.51
C GLY A 29 4.73 2.11 12.22
N PHE A 30 5.33 0.91 12.28
CA PHE A 30 5.63 0.10 11.08
C PHE A 30 4.50 -0.90 10.76
N PRO A 31 3.86 -0.84 9.58
CA PRO A 31 2.68 -1.65 9.27
C PRO A 31 3.06 -3.08 8.86
N ILE A 32 3.40 -3.92 9.85
CA ILE A 32 3.82 -5.30 9.64
C ILE A 32 2.91 -6.33 10.31
N ILE A 33 2.60 -7.38 9.55
CA ILE A 33 1.77 -8.50 10.00
C ILE A 33 2.05 -9.74 9.17
N GLY A 34 1.98 -10.90 9.81
CA GLY A 34 2.02 -12.20 9.16
C GLY A 34 3.43 -12.77 9.08
N LYS A 35 3.62 -13.75 8.19
CA LYS A 35 4.93 -14.35 7.94
C LYS A 35 5.76 -13.43 7.08
N VAL A 36 6.94 -13.05 7.56
CA VAL A 36 7.87 -12.15 6.86
C VAL A 36 8.96 -12.96 6.17
N LEU A 37 9.20 -12.62 4.91
CA LEU A 37 10.23 -13.14 4.05
C LEU A 37 11.18 -12.00 3.69
N ARG A 38 12.44 -12.34 3.43
CA ARG A 38 13.51 -11.38 3.19
C ARG A 38 14.20 -11.63 1.86
N GLN A 39 14.62 -10.56 1.18
CA GLN A 39 15.36 -10.58 -0.09
C GLN A 39 14.74 -11.55 -1.12
N VAL A 40 13.41 -11.47 -1.28
CA VAL A 40 12.65 -12.42 -2.09
C VAL A 40 12.92 -12.17 -3.57
N THR A 41 13.43 -13.19 -4.24
CA THR A 41 13.71 -13.15 -5.69
C THR A 41 12.41 -13.28 -6.47
N LEU A 42 12.13 -12.30 -7.34
CA LEU A 42 10.93 -12.22 -8.17
C LEU A 42 11.28 -12.41 -9.66
N SER A 43 12.24 -13.30 -9.94
CA SER A 43 12.80 -13.52 -11.29
C SER A 43 13.27 -12.21 -11.93
N ASP A 44 12.86 -11.93 -13.17
CA ASP A 44 13.31 -10.78 -13.95
C ASP A 44 12.72 -9.46 -13.45
N TYR A 45 11.76 -9.51 -12.52
CA TYR A 45 11.17 -8.32 -11.92
C TYR A 45 12.06 -7.72 -10.84
N GLY A 46 13.05 -8.46 -10.33
CA GLY A 46 14.03 -8.01 -9.34
C GLY A 46 13.93 -8.76 -8.01
N ARG A 47 14.32 -8.09 -6.92
CA ARG A 47 14.38 -8.67 -5.57
C ARG A 47 13.77 -7.71 -4.57
N ALA A 48 12.69 -8.11 -3.91
CA ALA A 48 12.03 -7.31 -2.89
C ALA A 48 12.76 -7.43 -1.55
N ASP A 49 12.92 -6.32 -0.83
CA ASP A 49 13.63 -6.33 0.45
C ASP A 49 12.90 -7.18 1.48
N LEU A 50 11.63 -6.87 1.73
CA LEU A 50 10.78 -7.71 2.57
C LEU A 50 9.42 -7.97 1.91
N LEU A 51 8.86 -9.13 2.20
CA LEU A 51 7.48 -9.48 1.89
C LEU A 51 6.82 -10.03 3.14
N SER A 52 5.61 -9.58 3.47
CA SER A 52 4.80 -10.24 4.49
C SER A 52 3.55 -10.87 3.89
N ILE A 53 3.18 -12.04 4.42
CA ILE A 53 1.98 -12.77 4.00
C ILE A 53 1.14 -13.07 5.24
N SER A 54 -0.10 -12.61 5.26
CA SER A 54 -1.07 -12.92 6.30
C SER A 54 -2.32 -13.53 5.70
N CYS A 55 -2.77 -14.65 6.26
CA CYS A 55 -4.04 -15.28 5.91
C CYS A 55 -5.06 -14.98 6.98
N ASN A 56 -6.18 -14.38 6.60
CA ASN A 56 -7.27 -14.07 7.50
C ASN A 56 -8.55 -14.77 7.05
N ARG A 57 -9.50 -14.88 7.98
CA ARG A 57 -10.86 -15.33 7.70
C ARG A 57 -11.82 -14.27 8.21
N LEU A 58 -12.71 -13.80 7.35
CA LEU A 58 -13.85 -13.02 7.84
C LEU A 58 -14.79 -14.00 8.53
N ASN A 59 -15.24 -13.68 9.73
CA ASN A 59 -16.40 -14.35 10.32
C ASN A 59 -17.54 -13.35 10.28
N ILE A 60 -18.43 -13.50 9.29
CA ILE A 60 -19.61 -12.64 9.18
C ILE A 60 -20.77 -13.41 9.82
N ASN A 61 -21.33 -12.86 10.90
CA ASN A 61 -22.50 -13.40 11.61
C ASN A 61 -22.39 -14.88 12.00
N GLY A 62 -21.23 -15.32 12.49
CA GLY A 62 -21.02 -16.71 12.93
C GLY A 62 -20.88 -17.75 11.81
N THR A 63 -20.93 -17.33 10.54
CA THR A 63 -20.64 -18.19 9.39
C THR A 63 -19.15 -18.08 9.05
N ARG A 64 -18.48 -19.19 8.71
CA ARG A 64 -17.12 -19.17 8.17
C ARG A 64 -17.16 -18.34 6.87
N GLY A 65 -16.68 -17.11 6.93
CA GLY A 65 -16.61 -16.22 5.77
C GLY A 65 -15.36 -16.49 4.94
N ASP A 66 -15.22 -15.68 3.91
CA ASP A 66 -14.21 -15.90 2.88
C ASP A 66 -12.79 -15.79 3.46
N ARG A 67 -11.92 -16.67 2.95
CA ARG A 67 -10.48 -16.55 3.17
C ARG A 67 -9.98 -15.38 2.34
N TYR A 68 -9.24 -14.48 2.98
CA TYR A 68 -8.51 -13.43 2.29
C TYR A 68 -7.04 -13.51 2.67
N VAL A 69 -6.19 -13.38 1.65
CA VAL A 69 -4.73 -13.35 1.79
C VAL A 69 -4.28 -11.93 1.53
N THR A 70 -3.51 -11.38 2.47
CA THR A 70 -2.88 -10.09 2.29
C THR A 70 -1.38 -10.30 2.12
N ILE A 71 -0.85 -9.77 1.04
CA ILE A 71 0.59 -9.73 0.76
C ILE A 71 1.02 -8.26 0.85
N ARG A 72 2.06 -7.97 1.65
CA ARG A 72 2.66 -6.63 1.73
C ARG A 72 4.08 -6.69 1.19
N ILE A 73 4.39 -5.81 0.25
CA ILE A 73 5.72 -5.62 -0.32
C ILE A 73 6.34 -4.41 0.36
N TYR A 74 7.51 -4.58 0.97
CA TYR A 74 8.25 -3.48 1.59
C TYR A 74 9.50 -3.21 0.76
N GLU A 75 9.67 -1.97 0.33
CA GLU A 75 10.89 -1.49 -0.33
C GLU A 75 11.54 -0.45 0.57
N LEU A 76 12.78 -0.73 0.97
CA LEU A 76 13.51 0.04 1.96
C LEU A 76 14.58 0.88 1.23
N LYS A 77 14.54 2.19 1.42
CA LYS A 77 15.59 3.12 0.99
C LYS A 77 16.21 3.79 2.19
N LYS A 78 17.53 3.92 2.20
CA LYS A 78 18.23 4.73 3.22
C LYS A 78 17.93 6.21 3.03
N GLY A 79 17.76 6.62 1.78
CA GLY A 79 17.52 8.01 1.40
C GLY A 79 16.04 8.33 1.22
N GLU A 80 15.81 9.29 0.34
CA GLU A 80 14.50 9.72 -0.07
C GLU A 80 13.78 8.63 -0.90
N ILE A 81 12.50 8.41 -0.64
CA ILE A 81 11.62 7.65 -1.52
C ILE A 81 10.90 8.57 -2.51
N GLY A 82 10.89 8.16 -3.78
CA GLY A 82 10.36 8.95 -4.90
C GLY A 82 9.89 8.09 -6.07
N LEU A 83 9.77 8.69 -7.26
CA LEU A 83 9.24 8.00 -8.47
C LEU A 83 10.03 6.74 -8.87
N SER A 84 11.35 6.74 -8.69
CA SER A 84 12.18 5.57 -9.00
C SER A 84 11.85 4.37 -8.10
N THR A 85 11.65 4.62 -6.80
CA THR A 85 11.20 3.63 -5.82
C THR A 85 9.82 3.11 -6.17
N LEU A 86 8.91 4.00 -6.59
CA LEU A 86 7.56 3.62 -7.04
C LEU A 86 7.59 2.68 -8.26
N GLY A 87 8.39 3.00 -9.27
CA GLY A 87 8.55 2.14 -10.44
C GLY A 87 9.15 0.77 -10.11
N GLN A 88 10.04 0.69 -9.11
CA GLN A 88 10.61 -0.56 -8.64
C GLN A 88 9.55 -1.47 -8.00
N VAL A 89 8.74 -0.93 -7.09
CA VAL A 89 7.69 -1.71 -6.42
C VAL A 89 6.53 -2.09 -7.34
N ASP A 90 6.25 -1.32 -8.39
CA ASP A 90 5.23 -1.69 -9.37
C ASP A 90 5.62 -2.93 -10.17
N ARG A 91 6.92 -3.11 -10.47
CA ARG A 91 7.43 -4.37 -11.03
C ARG A 91 7.23 -5.52 -10.05
N TYR A 92 7.54 -5.31 -8.77
CA TYR A 92 7.43 -6.35 -7.75
C TYR A 92 5.97 -6.76 -7.52
N LYS A 93 5.06 -5.79 -7.44
CA LYS A 93 3.62 -6.01 -7.32
C LYS A 93 3.08 -6.80 -8.50
N THR A 94 3.55 -6.50 -9.71
CA THR A 94 3.19 -7.24 -10.93
C THR A 94 3.63 -8.70 -10.83
N ALA A 95 4.89 -8.94 -10.41
CA ALA A 95 5.41 -10.29 -10.22
C ALA A 95 4.62 -11.09 -9.18
N VAL A 96 4.37 -10.49 -8.01
CA VAL A 96 3.61 -11.12 -6.90
C VAL A 96 2.19 -11.43 -7.35
N ARG A 97 1.53 -10.54 -8.10
CA ARG A 97 0.19 -10.80 -8.63
C ARG A 97 0.16 -11.96 -9.62
N HIS A 98 1.12 -12.02 -10.55
CA HIS A 98 1.23 -13.16 -11.47
C HIS A 98 1.47 -14.46 -10.73
N PHE A 99 2.38 -14.45 -9.75
CA PHE A 99 2.65 -15.63 -8.92
C PHE A 99 1.40 -16.06 -8.15
N ALA A 100 0.73 -15.15 -7.44
CA ALA A 100 -0.48 -15.46 -6.69
C ALA A 100 -1.59 -16.07 -7.57
N ASN A 101 -1.80 -15.51 -8.77
CA ASN A 101 -2.79 -16.02 -9.73
C ASN A 101 -2.43 -17.40 -10.29
N SER A 102 -1.15 -17.79 -10.26
CA SER A 102 -0.68 -19.09 -10.73
C SER A 102 -0.84 -20.21 -9.69
N ILE A 103 -1.10 -19.88 -8.42
CA ILE A 103 -1.21 -20.85 -7.32
C ILE A 103 -2.62 -21.44 -7.28
N PRO A 104 -2.81 -22.75 -7.53
CA PRO A 104 -4.14 -23.38 -7.55
C PRO A 104 -4.91 -23.24 -6.23
N GLU A 105 -4.22 -23.26 -5.10
CA GLU A 105 -4.80 -23.16 -3.75
C GLU A 105 -5.39 -21.77 -3.45
N LEU A 106 -4.99 -20.75 -4.22
CA LEU A 106 -5.52 -19.39 -4.12
C LEU A 106 -6.69 -19.13 -5.08
N LYS A 107 -7.11 -20.12 -5.87
CA LYS A 107 -8.30 -19.97 -6.71
C LYS A 107 -9.54 -19.71 -5.86
N GLY A 108 -10.25 -18.62 -6.16
CA GLY A 108 -11.44 -18.18 -5.41
C GLY A 108 -11.12 -17.55 -4.05
N VAL A 109 -9.85 -17.37 -3.69
CA VAL A 109 -9.42 -16.63 -2.50
C VAL A 109 -9.20 -15.17 -2.89
N HIS A 110 -9.72 -14.24 -2.09
CA HIS A 110 -9.43 -12.83 -2.30
C HIS A 110 -7.97 -12.53 -1.91
N VAL A 111 -7.17 -11.98 -2.83
CA VAL A 111 -5.76 -11.66 -2.60
C VAL A 111 -5.54 -10.16 -2.72
N ASP A 112 -5.30 -9.51 -1.58
CA ASP A 112 -4.90 -8.11 -1.51
C ASP A 112 -3.39 -7.99 -1.54
N ILE A 113 -2.87 -7.09 -2.38
CA ILE A 113 -1.45 -6.81 -2.48
C ILE A 113 -1.23 -5.33 -2.20
N TYR A 114 -0.60 -5.04 -1.06
CA TYR A 114 -0.22 -3.70 -0.66
C TYR A 114 1.28 -3.48 -0.79
N VAL A 115 1.67 -2.22 -0.89
CA VAL A 115 3.05 -1.77 -0.96
C VAL A 115 3.33 -0.80 0.18
N VAL A 116 4.49 -0.93 0.81
CA VAL A 116 4.97 -0.01 1.85
C VAL A 116 6.33 0.50 1.40
N LEU A 117 6.40 1.79 1.06
CA LEU A 117 7.65 2.45 0.73
C LEU A 117 8.24 3.05 2.00
N VAL A 118 9.48 2.71 2.32
CA VAL A 118 10.15 3.11 3.55
C VAL A 118 11.40 3.90 3.22
N GLY A 119 11.48 5.15 3.69
CA GLY A 119 12.61 6.06 3.43
C GLY A 119 12.95 6.90 4.66
N SER A 120 14.12 7.52 4.68
CA SER A 120 14.42 8.53 5.71
C SER A 120 13.71 9.86 5.43
N SER A 121 13.28 10.07 4.18
CA SER A 121 12.42 11.17 3.77
C SER A 121 11.54 10.79 2.58
N ILE A 122 10.47 11.55 2.37
CA ILE A 122 9.59 11.46 1.20
C ILE A 122 9.79 12.65 0.27
N GLU A 123 9.90 12.37 -1.05
CA GLU A 123 9.92 13.38 -2.10
C GLU A 123 8.60 14.19 -2.11
N LYS A 124 8.69 15.52 -2.00
CA LYS A 124 7.51 16.41 -1.84
C LYS A 124 7.16 17.24 -3.07
N GLY A 125 8.08 17.35 -4.02
CA GLY A 125 8.03 18.36 -5.08
C GLY A 125 7.63 17.87 -6.47
N SER A 126 7.16 16.62 -6.62
CA SER A 126 6.96 16.00 -7.93
C SER A 126 5.65 15.23 -8.07
N ASP A 127 5.44 14.67 -9.27
CA ASP A 127 4.36 13.75 -9.62
C ASP A 127 4.31 12.51 -8.71
N PHE A 128 5.35 12.23 -7.93
CA PHE A 128 5.35 11.20 -6.92
C PHE A 128 4.15 11.34 -5.97
N LEU A 129 3.91 12.52 -5.40
CA LEU A 129 2.84 12.72 -4.43
C LEU A 129 1.45 12.53 -5.05
N TYR A 130 1.26 12.95 -6.29
CA TYR A 130 -0.01 12.74 -6.99
C TYR A 130 -0.22 11.25 -7.30
N SER A 131 0.84 10.57 -7.73
CA SER A 131 0.82 9.13 -8.06
C SER A 131 0.48 8.29 -6.83
N VAL A 132 1.12 8.55 -5.69
CA VAL A 132 0.85 7.82 -4.44
C VAL A 132 -0.52 8.17 -3.84
N ASN A 133 -0.98 9.43 -3.97
CA ASN A 133 -2.30 9.85 -3.50
C ASN A 133 -3.47 9.18 -4.23
N SER A 134 -3.25 8.76 -5.48
CA SER A 134 -4.27 8.08 -6.29
C SER A 134 -4.44 6.59 -5.96
N ARG A 135 -3.64 6.05 -5.03
CA ARG A 135 -3.51 4.60 -4.77
C ARG A 135 -3.94 4.23 -3.36
N SER A 136 -4.93 3.36 -3.24
CA SER A 136 -5.34 2.76 -1.96
C SER A 136 -4.45 1.58 -1.53
N ASP A 137 -3.63 1.05 -2.43
CA ASP A 137 -2.77 -0.10 -2.17
C ASP A 137 -1.39 0.28 -1.61
N LEU A 138 -1.10 1.57 -1.41
CA LEU A 138 0.24 2.06 -1.15
C LEU A 138 0.32 2.90 0.13
N TYR A 139 1.30 2.56 0.97
CA TYR A 139 1.63 3.27 2.21
C TYR A 139 3.01 3.90 2.07
N LEU A 140 3.16 5.10 2.65
CA LEU A 140 4.45 5.77 2.77
C LEU A 140 4.91 5.75 4.22
N CYS A 141 6.19 5.48 4.45
CA CYS A 141 6.75 5.33 5.78
C CYS A 141 8.07 6.12 5.88
N GLU A 142 8.10 7.18 6.68
CA GLU A 142 9.34 7.87 7.04
C GLU A 142 9.91 7.23 8.30
N TYR A 143 11.16 6.75 8.27
CA TYR A 143 11.85 6.26 9.45
C TYR A 143 12.78 7.32 10.03
N SER A 144 12.97 7.24 11.35
CA SER A 144 13.95 8.04 12.09
C SER A 144 14.64 7.16 13.12
N PHE A 145 15.90 7.47 13.41
CA PHE A 145 16.67 6.77 14.42
C PHE A 145 17.24 7.75 15.44
N GLY A 146 16.87 7.55 16.70
CA GLY A 146 17.31 8.38 17.82
C GLY A 146 17.69 7.54 19.03
N ILE A 147 17.71 8.18 20.20
CA ILE A 147 18.08 7.52 21.48
C ILE A 147 17.15 6.34 21.79
N ASP A 148 15.87 6.44 21.43
CA ASP A 148 14.87 5.37 21.63
C ASP A 148 14.89 4.29 20.53
N GLY A 149 15.91 4.34 19.65
CA GLY A 149 16.06 3.48 18.49
C GLY A 149 15.19 3.90 17.30
N LEU A 150 14.82 2.91 16.50
CA LEU A 150 14.09 3.08 15.24
C LEU A 150 12.61 3.40 15.49
N ARG A 151 12.10 4.46 14.86
CA ARG A 151 10.69 4.86 14.86
C ARG A 151 10.23 5.13 13.44
N PHE A 152 8.95 4.91 13.20
CA PHE A 152 8.34 5.07 11.89
C PHE A 152 7.13 5.99 11.97
N THR A 153 7.00 6.86 10.97
CA THR A 153 5.78 7.61 10.71
C THR A 153 5.17 7.05 9.44
N THR A 154 4.09 6.29 9.60
CA THR A 154 3.33 5.77 8.47
C THR A 154 2.21 6.72 8.12
N TYR A 155 2.18 7.07 6.84
CA TYR A 155 1.12 7.79 6.21
C TYR A 155 0.28 6.74 5.46
N GLY A 156 -1.03 6.78 5.70
CA GLY A 156 -1.99 5.77 5.23
C GLY A 156 -2.08 5.68 3.70
N GLU A 157 -3.26 5.33 3.19
CA GLU A 157 -3.58 5.54 1.77
C GLU A 157 -3.29 7.02 1.44
N GLY A 158 -2.71 7.32 0.28
CA GLY A 158 -1.93 8.56 0.06
C GLY A 158 -2.63 9.90 0.40
N TRP A 159 -3.96 9.90 0.59
CA TRP A 159 -4.77 10.99 1.14
C TRP A 159 -4.35 11.45 2.55
N ASP A 160 -3.91 10.55 3.42
CA ASP A 160 -3.51 10.88 4.80
C ASP A 160 -2.18 11.64 4.88
N PHE A 161 -1.27 11.43 3.93
CA PHE A 161 0.02 12.15 3.86
C PHE A 161 -0.18 13.63 3.55
N TRP A 162 -1.00 13.91 2.53
CA TRP A 162 -1.19 15.25 1.99
C TRP A 162 -1.86 16.17 3.02
N HIS A 163 -2.88 15.69 3.74
CA HIS A 163 -3.58 16.45 4.78
C HIS A 163 -2.75 16.72 6.04
N LYS A 164 -1.94 15.77 6.50
CA LYS A 164 -1.13 15.93 7.73
C LYS A 164 0.01 16.94 7.59
N LYS A 165 0.46 17.25 6.37
CA LYS A 165 1.57 18.18 6.10
C LYS A 165 1.16 19.48 5.40
N ASN A 166 0.05 19.52 4.66
CA ASN A 166 -0.41 20.71 3.93
C ASN A 166 -1.76 21.21 4.46
N ALA A 167 -1.78 21.75 5.69
CA ALA A 167 -2.96 22.33 6.34
C ALA A 167 -3.56 23.58 5.63
N ALA A 168 -3.03 23.97 4.47
CA ALA A 168 -3.62 24.96 3.58
C ALA A 168 -4.25 24.23 2.38
N HIS A 169 -5.56 24.01 2.42
CA HIS A 169 -6.31 23.45 1.32
C HIS A 169 -6.18 24.34 0.06
N PRO A 170 -5.60 23.89 -1.07
CA PRO A 170 -5.94 24.45 -2.36
C PRO A 170 -7.42 24.14 -2.54
N THR A 171 -8.23 25.19 -2.62
CA THR A 171 -9.62 25.05 -3.01
C THR A 171 -9.62 24.38 -4.39
N ILE A 172 -10.01 23.11 -4.46
CA ILE A 172 -10.15 22.41 -5.73
C ILE A 172 -11.27 23.13 -6.49
N LYS A 173 -10.90 23.98 -7.45
CA LYS A 173 -11.85 24.61 -8.37
C LYS A 173 -12.11 23.64 -9.52
N LEU A 174 -12.97 22.65 -9.29
CA LEU A 174 -13.52 21.84 -10.38
C LEU A 174 -14.34 22.74 -11.31
N THR A 175 -14.30 22.49 -12.61
CA THR A 175 -15.16 23.20 -13.55
C THR A 175 -16.62 22.82 -13.29
N THR A 176 -17.53 23.78 -13.48
CA THR A 176 -18.98 23.53 -13.35
C THR A 176 -19.45 22.45 -14.33
N SER A 177 -18.79 22.29 -15.47
CA SER A 177 -19.05 21.19 -16.42
C SER A 177 -18.70 19.83 -15.83
N PHE A 178 -17.49 19.66 -15.27
CA PHE A 178 -17.07 18.40 -14.67
C PHE A 178 -17.98 17.97 -13.51
N TYR A 179 -18.37 18.92 -12.65
CA TYR A 179 -19.34 18.64 -11.58
C TYR A 179 -20.70 18.19 -12.13
N ARG A 180 -21.21 18.87 -13.17
CA ARG A 180 -22.50 18.56 -13.79
C ARG A 180 -22.48 17.17 -14.44
N ASP A 181 -21.38 16.81 -15.08
CA ASP A 181 -21.22 15.51 -15.75
C ASP A 181 -21.12 14.37 -14.73
N MET A 182 -20.38 14.56 -13.63
CA MET A 182 -20.34 13.63 -12.50
C MET A 182 -21.74 13.38 -11.90
N VAL A 183 -22.53 14.45 -11.68
CA VAL A 183 -23.90 14.34 -11.15
C VAL A 183 -24.85 13.67 -12.13
N ARG A 184 -24.67 13.86 -13.45
CA ARG A 184 -25.44 13.14 -14.47
C ARG A 184 -25.12 11.65 -14.46
N LEU A 185 -23.85 11.28 -14.44
CA LEU A 185 -23.41 9.88 -14.47
C LEU A 185 -23.81 9.11 -13.20
N SER A 186 -23.80 9.76 -12.03
CA SER A 186 -24.22 9.12 -10.78
C SER A 186 -25.72 8.81 -10.72
N LYS A 187 -26.55 9.54 -11.48
CA LYS A 187 -27.99 9.29 -11.61
C LYS A 187 -28.31 8.22 -12.67
N TRP A 188 -27.44 8.07 -13.66
CA TRP A 188 -27.62 7.10 -14.75
C TRP A 188 -27.56 5.63 -14.27
N GLY A 189 -26.81 5.36 -13.19
CA GLY A 189 -26.77 4.04 -12.55
C GLY A 189 -28.06 3.62 -11.81
N ASN A 190 -29.04 4.52 -11.64
CA ASN A 190 -30.32 4.25 -10.99
C ASN A 190 -31.51 4.13 -11.97
N GLU A 191 -31.30 4.39 -13.27
CA GLU A 191 -32.37 4.43 -14.28
C GLU A 191 -32.12 3.44 -15.44
N SER A 192 -31.57 2.25 -15.16
CA SER A 192 -31.54 1.17 -16.16
C SER A 192 -32.88 0.42 -16.32
N ASP A 193 -33.97 0.93 -15.76
CA ASP A 193 -35.35 0.50 -16.03
C ASP A 193 -36.22 1.70 -16.43
N MET A 194 -35.96 2.31 -17.59
CA MET A 194 -36.96 3.06 -18.37
C MET A 194 -36.25 3.67 -19.57
N PHE A 195 -36.34 3.03 -20.73
CA PHE A 195 -36.82 3.64 -21.96
C PHE A 195 -36.87 2.51 -23.00
N GLN A 196 -38.09 2.00 -23.19
CA GLN A 196 -38.48 1.41 -24.46
C GLN A 196 -38.11 2.44 -25.54
N LEU A 197 -37.26 2.02 -26.47
CA LEU A 197 -37.08 2.72 -27.72
C LEU A 197 -38.43 2.64 -28.43
N ASP A 198 -39.09 3.79 -28.60
CA ASP A 198 -40.16 3.93 -29.58
C ASP A 198 -39.55 3.56 -30.95
N SER A 199 -39.91 2.37 -31.41
CA SER A 199 -39.78 1.96 -32.79
C SER A 199 -40.81 2.71 -33.63
N GLU A 200 -40.38 3.18 -34.79
CA GLU A 200 -41.19 3.74 -35.88
C GLU A 200 -42.51 2.99 -36.14
#